data_AF-A0A938VJN3-F1
#
_entry.id   AF-A0A938VJN3-F1
#
_cell.length_a   1.000
_cell.length_b   1.000
_cell.length_c   1.000
_cell.angle_alpha   90.00
_cell.angle_beta   90.00
_cell.angle_gamma   90.00
#
_symmetry.space_group_name_H-M   'P 1'
#
loop_
_entity.id
_entity.type
_entity.pdbx_description
1 polymer ?
#
loop_
_entity_poly.entity_id
_entity_poly.type
_entity_poly.pdbx_seq_one_letter_code
_entity_poly.pdbx_strand_id
1 'polypeptide(L)'
;MSNITWKVCARNIFPSYRKPNKSIRTIMTTHPTPPKREYKITQHGITRNDEYYWMRNREDPEAYNYLLAENEYLEHTLKHLKPLQETLFQEMKGRIQEVDSSAPEKFKDYFYYTRTEAGKQYPIYCRKKETLDAPEEILLDQNILAEGLEFCSVSAFSISPDQTKLAYSLDLEGAEVYTIYIKDLASGELYPDKIQGVFGSVYHTTGVEWANDSQTLYYITLDEYHRANKLFRHTLGTDPKQDALLFQEMDETFSISLHKSRSKDYLMLYHYNTLS
;
A
#
# COMPACT_ATOMS: atom_id res chain seq x y z
N MET A 1 -21.86 33.99 -10.36
CA MET A 1 -22.09 32.86 -11.28
C MET A 1 -20.88 32.75 -12.19
N SER A 2 -19.87 32.00 -11.77
CA SER A 2 -18.63 31.78 -12.51
C SER A 2 -18.54 30.30 -12.83
N ASN A 3 -18.70 29.95 -14.11
CA ASN A 3 -18.53 28.58 -14.61
C ASN A 3 -17.06 28.20 -14.47
N ILE A 4 -16.78 27.23 -13.59
CA ILE A 4 -15.46 26.59 -13.50
C ILE A 4 -15.51 25.35 -14.39
N THR A 5 -14.78 25.41 -15.49
CA THR A 5 -14.51 24.30 -16.40
C THR A 5 -13.45 23.39 -15.78
N TRP A 6 -13.83 22.16 -15.44
CA TRP A 6 -12.88 21.11 -15.05
C TRP A 6 -12.17 20.58 -16.29
N LYS A 7 -10.88 20.92 -16.44
CA LYS A 7 -9.98 20.18 -17.35
C LYS A 7 -9.56 18.90 -16.64
N VAL A 8 -10.07 17.77 -17.10
CA VAL A 8 -9.49 16.46 -16.80
C VAL A 8 -8.08 16.44 -17.41
N CYS A 9 -7.06 16.52 -16.57
CA CYS A 9 -5.67 16.30 -16.96
C CYS A 9 -5.42 14.79 -17.15
N ALA A 10 -5.94 14.22 -18.23
CA ALA A 10 -5.36 13.01 -18.80
C ALA A 10 -4.13 13.44 -19.60
N ARG A 11 -2.95 13.51 -18.97
CA ARG A 11 -1.70 13.70 -19.69
C ARG A 11 -1.34 12.39 -20.38
N ASN A 12 -1.72 12.31 -21.65
CA ASN A 12 -1.13 11.42 -22.63
C ASN A 12 0.39 11.64 -22.67
N ILE A 13 1.17 10.62 -22.30
CA ILE A 13 2.58 10.52 -22.66
C ILE A 13 2.73 9.24 -23.49
N PHE A 14 2.41 9.34 -24.77
CA PHE A 14 2.90 8.41 -25.78
C PHE A 14 3.75 9.22 -26.77
N PRO A 15 4.95 8.75 -27.16
CA PRO A 15 5.70 9.35 -28.25
C PRO A 15 4.87 9.31 -29.55
N SER A 16 5.01 10.34 -30.37
CA SER A 16 4.23 10.59 -31.59
C SER A 16 4.21 9.40 -32.55
N TYR A 17 3.09 8.66 -32.54
CA TYR A 17 2.88 7.53 -33.45
C TYR A 17 2.44 8.05 -34.84
N ARG A 18 3.24 7.76 -35.87
CA ARG A 18 2.84 7.96 -37.28
C ARG A 18 1.66 7.06 -37.61
N LYS A 19 0.54 7.63 -38.08
CA LYS A 19 -0.62 6.88 -38.56
C LYS A 19 -0.24 6.01 -39.77
N PRO A 20 -0.46 4.67 -39.73
CA PRO A 20 -0.47 3.87 -40.94
C PRO A 20 -1.80 4.00 -41.68
N ASN A 21 -1.70 3.80 -42.98
CA ASN A 21 -2.70 4.02 -44.01
C ASN A 21 -4.02 3.24 -43.78
N LYS A 22 -5.16 3.85 -44.14
CA LYS A 22 -6.49 3.21 -44.08
C LYS A 22 -6.54 2.05 -45.08
N SER A 23 -6.39 0.84 -44.56
CA SER A 23 -6.75 -0.41 -45.23
C SER A 23 -7.89 -1.06 -44.44
N ILE A 24 -8.89 -1.54 -45.17
CA ILE A 24 -10.20 -2.01 -44.71
C ILE A 24 -10.05 -3.04 -43.59
N ARG A 25 -10.34 -2.66 -42.33
CA ARG A 25 -10.41 -3.59 -41.20
C ARG A 25 -11.78 -4.26 -41.18
N THR A 26 -11.82 -5.51 -41.65
CA THR A 26 -12.81 -6.49 -41.24
C THR A 26 -12.87 -6.49 -39.70
N ILE A 27 -14.05 -6.29 -39.13
CA ILE A 27 -14.27 -6.39 -37.68
C ILE A 27 -14.10 -7.85 -37.30
N MET A 28 -12.89 -8.24 -36.89
CA MET A 28 -12.63 -9.51 -36.20
C MET A 28 -12.61 -9.21 -34.70
N THR A 29 -13.77 -9.29 -34.06
CA THR A 29 -13.91 -9.40 -32.60
C THR A 29 -13.54 -10.82 -32.16
N THR A 30 -12.28 -11.19 -32.32
CA THR A 30 -11.74 -12.42 -31.73
C THR A 30 -10.98 -12.02 -30.47
N HIS A 31 -11.32 -12.61 -29.33
CA HIS A 31 -10.56 -12.44 -28.09
C HIS A 31 -9.07 -12.77 -28.35
N PRO A 32 -8.14 -12.05 -27.70
CA PRO A 32 -6.72 -12.34 -27.86
C PRO A 32 -6.47 -13.79 -27.46
N THR A 33 -5.81 -14.54 -28.35
CA THR A 33 -5.49 -15.95 -28.12
C THR A 33 -3.99 -16.06 -27.92
N PRO A 34 -3.53 -16.50 -26.75
CA PRO A 34 -2.11 -16.60 -26.49
C PRO A 34 -1.50 -17.81 -27.20
N PRO A 35 -0.25 -17.72 -27.66
CA PRO A 35 0.45 -18.88 -28.20
C PRO A 35 0.69 -19.91 -27.10
N LYS A 36 0.49 -21.18 -27.48
CA LYS A 36 0.81 -22.34 -26.67
C LYS A 36 2.25 -22.76 -26.91
N ARG A 37 3.02 -22.98 -25.84
CA ARG A 37 4.43 -23.39 -25.88
C ARG A 37 4.64 -24.52 -24.90
N GLU A 38 5.07 -25.68 -25.39
CA GLU A 38 5.33 -26.81 -24.50
C GLU A 38 6.34 -26.42 -23.41
N TYR A 39 5.93 -26.58 -22.15
CA TYR A 39 6.79 -26.40 -20.99
C TYR A 39 6.40 -27.43 -19.93
N LYS A 40 7.28 -28.40 -19.71
CA LYS A 40 7.03 -29.51 -18.79
C LYS A 40 7.48 -29.16 -17.39
N ILE A 41 6.55 -29.23 -16.45
CA ILE A 41 6.81 -29.08 -15.01
C ILE A 41 6.69 -30.46 -14.38
N THR A 42 7.72 -30.92 -13.68
CA THR A 42 7.68 -32.17 -12.91
C THR A 42 7.76 -31.87 -11.43
N GLN A 43 6.73 -32.26 -10.68
CA GLN A 43 6.63 -32.08 -9.23
C GLN A 43 6.09 -33.37 -8.62
N HIS A 44 6.70 -33.83 -7.53
CA HIS A 44 6.34 -35.09 -6.84
C HIS A 44 6.23 -36.31 -7.77
N GLY A 45 7.09 -36.39 -8.79
CA GLY A 45 7.10 -37.48 -9.77
C GLY A 45 6.00 -37.41 -10.84
N ILE A 46 5.17 -36.35 -10.85
CA ILE A 46 4.11 -36.13 -11.84
C ILE A 46 4.54 -35.01 -12.79
N THR A 47 4.52 -35.29 -14.10
CA THR A 47 4.81 -34.30 -15.14
C THR A 47 3.52 -33.73 -15.72
N ARG A 48 3.44 -32.40 -15.80
CA ARG A 48 2.36 -31.63 -16.43
C ARG A 48 2.94 -30.74 -17.51
N ASN A 49 2.19 -30.48 -18.58
CA ASN A 49 2.55 -29.48 -19.58
C ASN A 49 1.78 -28.19 -19.28
N ASP A 50 2.50 -27.10 -19.00
CA ASP A 50 1.94 -25.75 -18.85
C ASP A 50 2.26 -24.94 -20.11
N GLU A 51 1.32 -24.94 -21.06
CA GLU A 51 1.50 -24.29 -22.35
C GLU A 51 1.69 -22.77 -22.29
N TYR A 52 1.44 -22.16 -21.11
CA TYR A 52 1.45 -20.72 -20.90
C TYR A 52 2.48 -20.27 -19.86
N TYR A 53 3.38 -21.16 -19.45
CA TYR A 53 4.42 -20.87 -18.46
C TYR A 53 5.24 -19.61 -18.80
N TRP A 54 5.42 -19.33 -20.10
CA TRP A 54 6.13 -18.16 -20.62
C TRP A 54 5.53 -16.82 -20.12
N MET A 55 4.22 -16.75 -19.85
CA MET A 55 3.56 -15.55 -19.34
C MET A 55 4.00 -15.16 -17.92
N ARG A 56 4.62 -16.08 -17.18
CA ARG A 56 5.15 -15.80 -15.84
C ARG A 56 6.25 -14.73 -15.89
N ASN A 57 6.99 -14.63 -17.00
CA ASN A 57 8.06 -13.65 -17.14
C ASN A 57 7.49 -12.28 -17.52
N ARG A 58 7.38 -11.39 -16.53
CA ARG A 58 6.84 -10.02 -16.72
C ARG A 58 7.70 -9.14 -17.64
N GLU A 59 8.98 -9.47 -17.78
CA GLU A 59 9.92 -8.73 -18.64
C GLU A 59 9.87 -9.20 -20.10
N ASP A 60 9.18 -10.30 -20.40
CA ASP A 60 9.02 -10.80 -21.77
C ASP A 60 8.14 -9.81 -22.58
N PRO A 61 8.67 -9.20 -23.65
CA PRO A 61 7.90 -8.28 -24.49
C PRO A 61 6.64 -8.92 -25.06
N GLU A 62 6.62 -10.24 -25.28
CA GLU A 62 5.44 -10.94 -25.77
C GLU A 62 4.35 -11.03 -24.70
N ALA A 63 4.73 -11.21 -23.42
CA ALA A 63 3.77 -11.29 -22.33
C ALA A 63 3.15 -9.91 -22.10
N TYR A 64 3.98 -8.86 -22.17
CA TYR A 64 3.52 -7.48 -22.14
C TYR A 64 2.58 -7.14 -23.30
N ASN A 65 2.93 -7.51 -24.53
CA ASN A 65 2.07 -7.27 -25.70
C ASN A 65 0.74 -8.03 -25.61
N TYR A 66 0.75 -9.25 -25.06
CA TYR A 66 -0.47 -10.00 -24.80
C TYR A 66 -1.37 -9.30 -23.77
N LEU A 67 -0.81 -8.78 -22.67
CA LEU A 67 -1.55 -7.98 -21.68
C LEU A 67 -2.18 -6.72 -22.31
N LEU A 68 -1.46 -6.03 -23.21
CA LEU A 68 -2.01 -4.90 -23.93
C LEU A 68 -3.18 -5.29 -24.85
N ALA A 69 -3.09 -6.45 -25.51
CA ALA A 69 -4.17 -6.96 -26.34
C ALA A 69 -5.42 -7.34 -25.53
N GLU A 70 -5.24 -7.91 -24.32
CA GLU A 70 -6.33 -8.15 -23.37
C GLU A 70 -7.00 -6.85 -22.92
N ASN A 71 -6.22 -5.81 -22.61
CA ASN A 71 -6.76 -4.49 -22.27
C ASN A 71 -7.56 -3.86 -23.44
N GLU A 72 -7.07 -3.96 -24.68
CA GLU A 72 -7.81 -3.48 -25.86
C GLU A 72 -9.12 -4.24 -26.06
N TYR A 73 -9.09 -5.57 -25.89
CA TYR A 73 -10.27 -6.41 -26.00
C TYR A 73 -11.31 -6.10 -24.93
N LEU A 74 -10.89 -5.90 -23.68
CA LEU A 74 -11.74 -5.46 -22.57
C LEU A 74 -12.43 -4.12 -22.92
N GLU A 75 -11.65 -3.10 -23.30
CA GLU A 75 -12.16 -1.78 -23.64
C GLU A 75 -13.14 -1.81 -24.81
N HIS A 76 -12.85 -2.63 -25.83
CA HIS A 76 -13.75 -2.82 -26.97
C HIS A 76 -15.06 -3.48 -26.55
N THR A 77 -14.98 -4.61 -25.85
CA THR A 77 -16.13 -5.43 -25.44
C THR A 77 -17.05 -4.64 -24.50
N LEU A 78 -16.48 -3.94 -23.52
CA LEU A 78 -17.24 -3.18 -22.53
C LEU A 78 -17.59 -1.75 -22.99
N LYS A 79 -17.21 -1.35 -24.21
CA LYS A 79 -17.46 0.01 -24.73
C LYS A 79 -18.92 0.45 -24.62
N HIS A 80 -19.85 -0.47 -24.90
CA HIS A 80 -21.29 -0.19 -24.84
C HIS A 80 -21.81 0.09 -23.41
N LEU A 81 -21.05 -0.30 -22.39
CA LEU A 81 -21.38 -0.07 -20.98
C LEU A 81 -20.79 1.24 -20.43
N LYS A 82 -19.99 2.00 -21.21
CA LYS A 82 -19.42 3.28 -20.74
C LYS A 82 -20.47 4.25 -20.14
N PRO A 83 -21.69 4.40 -20.70
CA PRO A 83 -22.73 5.23 -20.07
C PRO A 83 -23.19 4.72 -18.69
N LEU A 84 -23.31 3.39 -18.54
CA LEU A 84 -23.67 2.78 -17.26
C LEU A 84 -22.53 2.90 -16.25
N GLN A 85 -21.28 2.67 -16.67
CA GLN A 85 -20.09 2.86 -15.83
C GLN A 85 -20.01 4.30 -15.30
N GLU A 86 -20.26 5.30 -16.15
CA GLU A 86 -20.30 6.70 -15.73
C GLU A 86 -21.44 6.98 -14.74
N THR A 87 -22.62 6.41 -14.99
CA THR A 87 -23.77 6.55 -14.06
C THR A 87 -23.42 5.98 -12.69
N LEU A 88 -22.89 4.75 -12.64
CA LEU A 88 -22.47 4.10 -11.41
C LEU A 88 -21.34 4.87 -10.72
N PHE A 89 -20.37 5.40 -11.49
CA PHE A 89 -19.30 6.22 -10.96
C PHE A 89 -19.83 7.48 -10.27
N GLN A 90 -20.72 8.23 -10.93
CA GLN A 90 -21.32 9.43 -10.35
C GLN A 90 -22.21 9.11 -9.15
N GLU A 91 -22.95 8.00 -9.17
CA GLU A 91 -23.74 7.54 -8.02
C GLU A 91 -22.86 7.19 -6.82
N MET A 92 -21.78 6.43 -7.03
CA MET A 92 -20.84 6.07 -5.97
C MET A 92 -20.14 7.31 -5.42
N LYS A 93 -19.63 8.18 -6.32
CA LYS A 93 -19.01 9.45 -5.92
C LYS A 93 -19.97 10.35 -5.16
N GLY A 94 -21.21 10.48 -5.61
CA GLY A 94 -22.23 11.31 -4.96
C GLY A 94 -22.68 10.81 -3.58
N ARG A 95 -22.37 9.54 -3.23
CA ARG A 95 -22.61 8.96 -1.90
C ARG A 95 -21.39 9.03 -0.99
N ILE A 96 -20.23 9.44 -1.50
CA ILE A 96 -19.02 9.64 -0.71
C ILE A 96 -19.01 11.08 -0.22
N GLN A 97 -18.93 11.26 1.10
CA GLN A 97 -18.71 12.55 1.70
C GLN A 97 -17.22 12.91 1.56
N GLU A 98 -16.89 13.83 0.64
CA GLU A 98 -15.48 14.17 0.38
C GLU A 98 -14.79 14.84 1.59
N VAL A 99 -15.55 15.65 2.35
CA VAL A 99 -15.07 16.27 3.60
C VAL A 99 -15.66 15.51 4.77
N ASP A 100 -14.89 14.59 5.33
CA ASP A 100 -15.33 13.73 6.42
C ASP A 100 -14.26 13.63 7.52
N SER A 101 -14.66 13.18 8.70
CA SER A 101 -13.77 12.94 9.83
C SER A 101 -14.21 11.71 10.60
N SER A 102 -13.26 10.87 10.99
CA SER A 102 -13.53 9.75 11.89
C SER A 102 -13.99 10.25 13.26
N ALA A 103 -14.70 9.40 14.00
CA ALA A 103 -14.96 9.68 15.41
C ALA A 103 -13.62 9.81 16.17
N PRO A 104 -13.40 10.88 16.95
CA PRO A 104 -12.16 11.03 17.70
C PRO A 104 -12.02 9.98 18.82
N GLU A 105 -10.88 9.30 18.86
CA GLU A 105 -10.54 8.34 19.90
C GLU A 105 -9.63 9.01 20.95
N LYS A 106 -10.05 8.96 22.22
CA LYS A 106 -9.21 9.45 23.32
C LYS A 106 -8.12 8.41 23.65
N PHE A 107 -6.87 8.82 23.52
CA PHE A 107 -5.72 8.07 24.01
C PHE A 107 -4.84 9.00 24.84
N LYS A 108 -4.74 8.70 26.15
CA LYS A 108 -4.06 9.54 27.15
C LYS A 108 -4.53 11.00 27.07
N ASP A 109 -3.63 11.92 26.73
CA ASP A 109 -3.82 13.35 26.78
C ASP A 109 -4.37 13.92 25.47
N TYR A 110 -4.62 13.07 24.47
CA TYR A 110 -5.02 13.52 23.13
C TYR A 110 -6.24 12.76 22.61
N PHE A 111 -6.96 13.43 21.72
CA PHE A 111 -7.98 12.84 20.86
C PHE A 111 -7.42 12.71 19.45
N TYR A 112 -7.30 11.48 18.95
CA TYR A 112 -6.79 11.17 17.63
C TYR A 112 -7.93 10.92 16.66
N TYR A 113 -7.77 11.37 15.42
CA TYR A 113 -8.75 11.15 14.35
C TYR A 113 -8.09 11.30 12.98
N THR A 114 -8.77 10.83 11.95
CA THR A 114 -8.42 11.09 10.56
C THR A 114 -9.48 11.95 9.91
N ARG A 115 -9.10 12.79 8.96
CA ARG A 115 -10.04 13.55 8.14
C ARG A 115 -9.66 13.54 6.68
N THR A 116 -10.63 13.75 5.81
CA THR A 116 -10.44 13.96 4.37
C THR A 116 -10.87 15.37 4.00
N GLU A 117 -10.30 15.89 2.92
CA GLU A 117 -10.65 17.20 2.37
C GLU A 117 -11.17 17.04 0.94
N ALA A 118 -12.02 17.98 0.51
CA ALA A 118 -12.56 17.98 -0.83
C ALA A 118 -11.45 17.99 -1.89
N GLY A 119 -11.56 17.13 -2.89
CA GLY A 119 -10.56 16.99 -3.95
C GLY A 119 -9.21 16.40 -3.53
N LYS A 120 -9.03 15.95 -2.29
CA LYS A 120 -7.85 15.20 -1.83
C LYS A 120 -8.11 13.69 -1.89
N GLN A 121 -7.05 12.92 -2.12
CA GLN A 121 -7.17 11.47 -2.35
C GLN A 121 -6.88 10.65 -1.09
N TYR A 122 -6.18 11.22 -0.12
CA TYR A 122 -5.67 10.50 1.04
C TYR A 122 -6.10 11.17 2.36
N PRO A 123 -6.17 10.39 3.46
CA PRO A 123 -6.48 10.92 4.78
C PRO A 123 -5.35 11.82 5.33
N ILE A 124 -5.74 12.69 6.25
CA ILE A 124 -4.87 13.48 7.10
C ILE A 124 -5.05 12.98 8.53
N TYR A 125 -3.96 12.56 9.16
CA TYR A 125 -3.93 12.05 10.53
C TYR A 125 -3.70 13.20 11.49
N CYS A 126 -4.62 13.36 12.44
CA CYS A 126 -4.69 14.53 13.32
C CYS A 126 -4.81 14.11 14.79
N ARG A 127 -4.48 15.06 15.67
CA ARG A 127 -4.87 14.98 17.09
C ARG A 127 -5.22 16.35 17.68
N LYS A 128 -5.91 16.33 18.82
CA LYS A 128 -6.20 17.51 19.65
C LYS A 128 -5.86 17.22 21.10
N LYS A 129 -5.23 18.17 21.80
CA LYS A 129 -4.78 18.00 23.19
C LYS A 129 -5.90 18.26 24.19
N GLU A 130 -6.11 17.34 25.12
CA GLU A 130 -7.00 17.37 26.30
C GLU A 130 -8.51 17.52 26.02
N THR A 131 -8.92 18.31 25.03
CA THR A 131 -10.32 18.58 24.67
C THR A 131 -10.51 18.58 23.16
N LEU A 132 -11.75 18.42 22.70
CA LEU A 132 -12.09 18.49 21.27
C LEU A 132 -12.11 19.92 20.71
N ASP A 133 -12.09 20.93 21.58
CA ASP A 133 -12.04 22.35 21.22
C ASP A 133 -10.60 22.87 21.09
N ALA A 134 -9.61 22.08 21.52
CA ALA A 134 -8.20 22.43 21.37
C ALA A 134 -7.80 22.54 19.88
N PRO A 135 -6.77 23.35 19.57
CA PRO A 135 -6.23 23.42 18.22
C PRO A 135 -5.83 22.04 17.68
N GLU A 136 -6.09 21.81 16.39
CA GLU A 136 -5.68 20.60 15.69
C GLU A 136 -4.15 20.59 15.47
N GLU A 137 -3.54 19.43 15.73
CA GLU A 137 -2.17 19.09 15.35
C GLU A 137 -2.23 18.06 14.22
N ILE A 138 -1.63 18.36 13.05
CA ILE A 138 -1.49 17.40 11.96
C ILE A 138 -0.25 16.55 12.19
N LEU A 139 -0.46 15.25 12.35
CA LEU A 139 0.61 14.26 12.57
C LEU A 139 1.23 13.83 11.25
N LEU A 140 0.39 13.53 10.26
CA LEU A 140 0.80 13.05 8.95
C LEU A 140 -0.24 13.44 7.90
N ASP A 141 0.19 14.07 6.81
CA ASP A 141 -0.66 14.32 5.64
C ASP A 141 -0.16 13.42 4.49
N GLN A 142 -0.92 12.36 4.21
CA GLN A 142 -0.54 11.41 3.16
C GLN A 142 -0.63 12.04 1.77
N ASN A 143 -1.40 13.12 1.57
CA ASN A 143 -1.44 13.84 0.29
C ASN A 143 -0.12 14.55 -0.01
N ILE A 144 0.57 15.06 1.02
CA ILE A 144 1.90 15.66 0.86
C ILE A 144 2.92 14.57 0.53
N LEU A 145 2.85 13.43 1.24
CA LEU A 145 3.73 12.29 0.97
C LEU A 145 3.56 11.70 -0.43
N ALA A 146 2.33 11.73 -0.94
CA ALA A 146 1.97 11.21 -2.25
C ALA A 146 2.23 12.20 -3.41
N GLU A 147 2.68 13.42 -3.13
CA GLU A 147 2.82 14.44 -4.17
C GLU A 147 3.83 14.02 -5.25
N GLY A 148 3.35 13.93 -6.49
CA GLY A 148 4.17 13.50 -7.63
C GLY A 148 4.40 11.99 -7.74
N LEU A 149 3.79 11.19 -6.86
CA LEU A 149 3.88 9.72 -6.89
C LEU A 149 2.62 9.11 -7.49
N GLU A 150 2.77 7.97 -8.18
CA GLU A 150 1.63 7.21 -8.74
C GLU A 150 0.90 6.39 -7.66
N PHE A 151 1.62 6.02 -6.60
CA PHE A 151 1.09 5.25 -5.48
C PHE A 151 1.75 5.69 -4.17
N CYS A 152 0.96 5.71 -3.09
CA CYS A 152 1.46 5.97 -1.74
C CYS A 152 0.53 5.33 -0.72
N SER A 153 1.04 4.37 0.03
CA SER A 153 0.30 3.66 1.06
C SER A 153 1.00 3.82 2.42
N VAL A 154 0.26 4.33 3.40
CA VAL A 154 0.66 4.32 4.81
C VAL A 154 0.11 3.05 5.45
N SER A 155 0.97 2.25 6.09
CA SER A 155 0.55 1.06 6.83
C SER A 155 0.66 1.25 8.34
N ALA A 156 1.85 1.08 8.92
CA ALA A 156 2.02 1.29 10.35
C ALA A 156 1.83 2.77 10.65
N PHE A 157 1.09 3.08 11.72
CA PHE A 157 0.93 4.41 12.27
C PHE A 157 0.89 4.28 13.79
N SER A 158 2.05 4.46 14.44
CA SER A 158 2.24 4.14 15.84
C SER A 158 2.85 5.32 16.60
N ILE A 159 2.10 5.86 17.55
CA ILE A 159 2.53 6.96 18.41
C ILE A 159 3.32 6.41 19.60
N SER A 160 4.45 7.03 19.92
CA SER A 160 5.27 6.64 21.06
C SER A 160 4.50 6.76 22.38
N PRO A 161 4.83 5.96 23.41
CA PRO A 161 4.16 6.03 24.71
C PRO A 161 4.14 7.43 25.34
N ASP A 162 5.22 8.20 25.19
CA ASP A 162 5.30 9.59 25.66
C ASP A 162 4.55 10.60 24.76
N GLN A 163 3.98 10.14 23.64
CA GLN A 163 3.21 10.92 22.67
C GLN A 163 4.03 12.01 21.96
N THR A 164 5.36 11.87 21.91
CA THR A 164 6.28 12.83 21.27
C THR A 164 6.76 12.42 19.89
N LYS A 165 6.62 11.14 19.51
CA LYS A 165 7.12 10.60 18.24
C LYS A 165 6.04 9.81 17.52
N LEU A 166 6.14 9.78 16.20
CA LEU A 166 5.34 8.93 15.32
C LEU A 166 6.29 8.01 14.54
N ALA A 167 6.11 6.70 14.67
CA ALA A 167 6.65 5.74 13.73
C ALA A 167 5.57 5.42 12.70
N TYR A 168 5.89 5.57 11.42
CA TYR A 168 4.98 5.22 10.33
C TYR A 168 5.71 4.50 9.22
N SER A 169 5.00 3.68 8.43
CA SER A 169 5.60 2.95 7.31
C SER A 169 4.94 3.27 5.97
N LEU A 170 5.76 3.38 4.92
CA LEU A 170 5.34 3.73 3.55
C LEU A 170 5.68 2.65 2.54
N ASP A 171 4.74 2.37 1.64
CA ASP A 171 4.93 1.67 0.37
C ASP A 171 4.55 2.62 -0.77
N LEU A 172 5.48 2.85 -1.69
CA LEU A 172 5.33 3.79 -2.81
C LEU A 172 5.16 3.08 -4.16
N GLU A 173 5.20 1.75 -4.17
CA GLU A 173 5.18 0.94 -5.40
C GLU A 173 4.01 -0.07 -5.42
N GLY A 174 3.33 -0.28 -4.29
CA GLY A 174 2.25 -1.26 -4.17
C GLY A 174 2.77 -2.69 -4.04
N ALA A 175 4.01 -2.86 -3.60
CA ALA A 175 4.66 -4.16 -3.43
C ALA A 175 4.37 -4.81 -2.06
N GLU A 176 3.66 -4.08 -1.18
CA GLU A 176 3.44 -4.46 0.23
C GLU A 176 4.76 -4.65 1.01
N VAL A 177 5.82 -3.99 0.54
CA VAL A 177 7.13 -3.91 1.20
C VAL A 177 7.32 -2.48 1.66
N TYR A 178 7.34 -2.27 2.97
CA TYR A 178 7.31 -0.93 3.52
C TYR A 178 8.69 -0.44 3.97
N THR A 179 8.81 0.88 4.12
CA THR A 179 9.91 1.55 4.81
C THR A 179 9.39 2.29 6.03
N ILE A 180 9.98 2.03 7.21
CA ILE A 180 9.66 2.76 8.46
C ILE A 180 10.42 4.08 8.49
N TYR A 181 9.71 5.12 8.90
CA TYR A 181 10.23 6.43 9.25
C TYR A 181 9.78 6.79 10.67
N ILE A 182 10.63 7.51 11.40
CA ILE A 182 10.27 8.09 12.70
C ILE A 182 10.25 9.62 12.59
N LYS A 183 9.19 10.24 13.06
CA LYS A 183 8.97 11.69 13.08
C LYS A 183 8.89 12.20 14.52
N ASP A 184 9.63 13.27 14.82
CA ASP A 184 9.40 14.06 16.03
C ASP A 184 8.15 14.92 15.84
N LEU A 185 7.20 14.83 16.78
CA LEU A 185 5.91 15.51 16.67
C LEU A 185 5.95 16.98 17.11
N ALA A 186 7.00 17.40 17.83
CA ALA A 186 7.14 18.78 18.27
C ALA A 186 7.78 19.64 17.16
N SER A 187 8.85 19.15 16.52
CA SER A 187 9.51 19.86 15.41
C SER A 187 8.90 19.54 14.05
N GLY A 188 8.30 18.36 13.91
CA GLY A 188 7.85 17.83 12.63
C GLY A 188 8.96 17.21 11.78
N GLU A 189 10.20 17.16 12.28
CA GLU A 189 11.34 16.61 11.57
C GLU A 189 11.40 15.09 11.63
N LEU A 190 12.01 14.47 10.62
CA LEU A 190 12.29 13.05 10.62
C LEU A 190 13.62 12.76 11.32
N TYR A 191 13.64 11.71 12.13
CA TYR A 191 14.88 11.09 12.57
C TYR A 191 15.61 10.50 11.36
N PRO A 192 16.96 10.38 11.43
CA PRO A 192 17.75 9.82 10.32
C PRO A 192 17.49 8.32 10.09
N ASP A 193 16.92 7.64 11.07
CA ASP A 193 16.58 6.23 11.05
C ASP A 193 15.60 5.91 9.90
N LYS A 194 15.97 4.94 9.06
CA LYS A 194 15.19 4.47 7.92
C LYS A 194 15.32 2.96 7.78
N ILE A 195 14.22 2.24 7.99
CA ILE A 195 14.22 0.77 8.04
C ILE A 195 13.43 0.23 6.86
N GLN A 196 14.09 -0.44 5.91
CA GLN A 196 13.49 -0.94 4.67
C GLN A 196 13.17 -2.43 4.76
N GLY A 197 12.31 -2.92 3.85
CA GLY A 197 12.03 -4.36 3.75
C GLY A 197 11.13 -4.88 4.86
N VAL A 198 10.30 -4.00 5.43
CA VAL A 198 9.46 -4.35 6.58
C VAL A 198 8.07 -4.80 6.14
N PHE A 199 7.51 -5.72 6.90
CA PHE A 199 6.11 -6.08 6.83
C PHE A 199 5.23 -4.93 7.32
N GLY A 200 4.08 -4.75 6.69
CA GLY A 200 3.02 -3.85 7.13
C GLY A 200 1.66 -4.42 6.78
N SER A 201 0.63 -4.02 7.54
CA SER A 201 -0.76 -4.23 7.18
C SER A 201 -1.52 -2.90 7.23
N VAL A 202 -2.13 -2.48 6.12
CA VAL A 202 -2.99 -1.29 6.10
C VAL A 202 -4.28 -1.53 6.91
N TYR A 203 -4.77 -2.77 6.93
CA TYR A 203 -6.01 -3.13 7.62
C TYR A 203 -5.88 -3.12 9.15
N HIS A 204 -4.72 -3.53 9.65
CA HIS A 204 -4.49 -3.61 11.08
C HIS A 204 -3.58 -2.50 11.61
N THR A 205 -2.98 -1.69 10.73
CA THR A 205 -1.94 -0.71 11.06
C THR A 205 -0.79 -1.33 11.89
N THR A 206 -0.49 -2.59 11.61
CA THR A 206 0.52 -3.40 12.33
C THR A 206 1.82 -3.51 11.55
N GLY A 207 2.84 -4.09 12.20
CA GLY A 207 4.17 -4.28 11.64
C GLY A 207 5.26 -3.49 12.37
N VAL A 208 4.85 -2.50 13.16
CA VAL A 208 5.74 -1.68 14.00
C VAL A 208 5.08 -1.41 15.36
N GLU A 209 5.80 -1.67 16.46
CA GLU A 209 5.33 -1.44 17.82
C GLU A 209 6.40 -0.75 18.67
N TRP A 210 6.02 0.29 19.40
CA TRP A 210 6.91 0.94 20.38
C TRP A 210 7.06 0.09 21.64
N ALA A 211 8.28 0.02 22.17
CA ALA A 211 8.49 -0.30 23.58
C ALA A 211 7.98 0.84 24.48
N ASN A 212 7.88 0.60 25.79
CA ASN A 212 7.38 1.61 26.74
C ASN A 212 8.38 2.74 27.04
N ASP A 213 9.63 2.61 26.62
CA ASP A 213 10.68 3.62 26.78
C ASP A 213 10.61 4.76 25.77
N SER A 214 9.72 4.67 24.76
CA SER A 214 9.62 5.63 23.64
C SER A 214 10.90 5.82 22.81
N GLN A 215 11.82 4.85 22.90
CA GLN A 215 13.12 4.85 22.22
C GLN A 215 13.38 3.56 21.41
N THR A 216 12.68 2.48 21.76
CA THR A 216 12.83 1.18 21.11
C THR A 216 11.61 0.86 20.24
N LEU A 217 11.85 0.38 19.03
CA LEU A 217 10.84 -0.13 18.11
C LEU A 217 11.03 -1.63 17.89
N TYR A 218 9.93 -2.34 17.74
CA TYR A 218 9.89 -3.72 17.29
C TYR A 218 9.22 -3.78 15.93
N TYR A 219 9.81 -4.50 14.99
CA TYR A 219 9.28 -4.60 13.63
C TYR A 219 9.57 -5.97 13.02
N ILE A 220 8.80 -6.31 11.98
CA ILE A 220 8.94 -7.57 11.25
C ILE A 220 9.49 -7.30 9.85
N THR A 221 10.39 -8.14 9.35
CA THR A 221 10.87 -8.10 7.96
C THR A 221 10.28 -9.22 7.12
N LEU A 222 10.34 -9.01 5.81
CA LEU A 222 9.95 -9.99 4.79
C LEU A 222 11.17 -10.79 4.30
N ASP A 223 10.96 -12.06 3.94
CA ASP A 223 11.94 -12.84 3.18
C ASP A 223 11.78 -12.68 1.66
N GLU A 224 12.58 -13.42 0.89
CA GLU A 224 12.58 -13.39 -0.57
C GLU A 224 11.24 -13.81 -1.21
N TYR A 225 10.35 -14.46 -0.45
CA TYR A 225 9.01 -14.85 -0.88
C TYR A 225 7.93 -13.89 -0.36
N HIS A 226 8.31 -12.71 0.14
CA HIS A 226 7.42 -11.74 0.77
C HIS A 226 6.69 -12.31 2.01
N ARG A 227 7.29 -13.28 2.70
CA ARG A 227 6.74 -13.85 3.94
C ARG A 227 7.29 -13.10 5.16
N ALA A 228 6.40 -12.69 6.06
CA ALA A 228 6.77 -12.06 7.33
C ALA A 228 7.37 -13.10 8.28
N ASN A 229 8.69 -13.05 8.52
CA ASN A 229 9.39 -14.17 9.19
C ASN A 229 10.40 -13.82 10.28
N LYS A 230 10.86 -12.57 10.38
CA LYS A 230 11.86 -12.18 11.39
C LYS A 230 11.41 -10.97 12.19
N LEU A 231 11.51 -11.06 13.51
CA LEU A 231 11.25 -9.97 14.45
C LEU A 231 12.56 -9.33 14.88
N PHE A 232 12.67 -8.02 14.69
CA PHE A 232 13.81 -7.22 15.07
C PHE A 232 13.46 -6.21 16.16
N ARG A 233 14.50 -5.76 16.87
CA ARG A 233 14.45 -4.65 17.80
C ARG A 233 15.41 -3.55 17.36
N HIS A 234 14.84 -2.39 17.09
CA HIS A 234 15.55 -1.16 16.75
C HIS A 234 15.63 -0.21 17.94
N THR A 235 16.78 0.42 18.13
CA THR A 235 16.94 1.53 19.07
C THR A 235 17.16 2.82 18.28
N LEU A 236 16.35 3.84 18.57
CA LEU A 236 16.36 5.11 17.86
C LEU A 236 17.76 5.76 17.86
N GLY A 237 18.21 6.22 16.70
CA GLY A 237 19.51 6.84 16.47
C GLY A 237 20.64 5.85 16.20
N THR A 238 20.35 4.55 16.08
CA THR A 238 21.34 3.51 15.75
C THR A 238 21.19 3.06 14.30
N ASP A 239 22.26 2.49 13.70
CA ASP A 239 22.17 1.93 12.35
C ASP A 239 21.25 0.71 12.35
N PRO A 240 20.13 0.69 11.59
CA PRO A 240 19.22 -0.45 11.53
C PRO A 240 19.87 -1.78 11.15
N LYS A 241 21.03 -1.74 10.48
CA LYS A 241 21.81 -2.97 10.17
C LYS A 241 22.36 -3.67 11.41
N GLN A 242 22.38 -2.99 12.55
CA GLN A 242 22.82 -3.54 13.84
C GLN A 242 21.65 -3.88 14.77
N ASP A 243 20.41 -3.79 14.27
CA ASP A 243 19.23 -4.15 15.03
C ASP A 243 19.30 -5.62 15.46
N ALA A 244 18.88 -5.87 16.69
CA ALA A 244 18.94 -7.22 17.25
C ALA A 244 17.80 -8.07 16.66
N LEU A 245 18.16 -9.19 16.02
CA LEU A 245 17.21 -10.25 15.68
C LEU A 245 16.74 -10.91 16.98
N LEU A 246 15.45 -10.80 17.29
CA LEU A 246 14.85 -11.39 18.48
C LEU A 246 14.25 -12.77 18.21
N PHE A 247 13.69 -12.95 17.02
CA PHE A 247 13.02 -14.19 16.65
C PHE A 247 13.02 -14.39 15.13
N GLN A 248 13.09 -15.63 14.68
CA GLN A 248 12.93 -16.03 13.28
C GLN A 248 12.01 -17.26 13.17
N GLU A 249 10.98 -17.17 12.34
CA GLU A 249 10.14 -18.30 11.95
C GLU A 249 10.86 -19.13 10.87
N MET A 250 11.23 -20.35 11.26
CA MET A 250 11.98 -21.30 10.45
C MET A 250 11.05 -22.19 9.62
N ASP A 251 9.80 -22.39 10.04
CA ASP A 251 8.81 -23.12 9.26
C ASP A 251 8.24 -22.19 8.17
N GLU A 252 8.58 -22.49 6.92
CA GLU A 252 8.16 -21.71 5.75
C GLU A 252 6.63 -21.70 5.52
N THR A 253 5.90 -22.59 6.20
CA THR A 253 4.43 -22.62 6.14
C THR A 253 3.75 -21.59 7.04
N PHE A 254 4.50 -20.95 7.95
CA PHE A 254 4.00 -19.94 8.89
C PHE A 254 4.50 -18.55 8.57
N SER A 255 3.68 -17.54 8.85
CA SER A 255 4.07 -16.13 8.95
C SER A 255 3.94 -15.68 10.41
N ILE A 256 4.63 -14.59 10.76
CA ILE A 256 4.51 -13.95 12.07
C ILE A 256 3.84 -12.58 11.99
N SER A 257 3.08 -12.22 13.03
CA SER A 257 2.58 -10.86 13.26
C SER A 257 2.83 -10.41 14.69
N LEU A 258 2.88 -9.09 14.89
CA LEU A 258 3.22 -8.45 16.15
C LEU A 258 2.07 -7.58 16.64
N HIS A 259 1.69 -7.73 17.91
CA HIS A 259 0.71 -6.86 18.55
C HIS A 259 1.08 -6.54 19.99
N LYS A 260 0.89 -5.28 20.40
CA LYS A 260 1.01 -4.88 21.80
C LYS A 260 -0.31 -5.06 22.55
N SER A 261 -0.24 -5.60 23.77
CA SER A 261 -1.43 -5.79 24.61
C SER A 261 -2.12 -4.45 24.93
N ARG A 262 -3.42 -4.49 25.23
CA ARG A 262 -4.15 -3.28 25.67
C ARG A 262 -3.59 -2.69 26.96
N SER A 263 -3.08 -3.52 27.88
CA SER A 263 -2.42 -3.05 29.12
C SER A 263 -1.05 -2.40 28.86
N LYS A 264 -0.46 -2.62 27.68
CA LYS A 264 0.87 -2.17 27.27
C LYS A 264 2.04 -2.88 27.95
N ASP A 265 1.77 -3.90 28.74
CA ASP A 265 2.82 -4.66 29.46
C ASP A 265 3.45 -5.77 28.62
N TYR A 266 2.74 -6.23 27.58
CA TYR A 266 3.16 -7.39 26.79
C TYR A 266 3.20 -7.05 25.31
N LEU A 267 4.22 -7.58 24.63
CA LEU A 267 4.29 -7.67 23.18
C LEU A 267 4.06 -9.13 22.81
N MET A 268 3.09 -9.39 21.94
CA MET A 268 2.66 -10.72 21.56
C MET A 268 3.09 -10.97 20.11
N LEU A 269 3.85 -12.03 19.91
CA LEU A 269 4.21 -12.55 18.60
C LEU A 269 3.24 -13.69 18.26
N TYR A 270 2.51 -13.55 17.17
CA TYR A 270 1.59 -14.57 16.69
C TYR A 270 2.20 -15.28 15.51
N HIS A 271 1.94 -16.58 15.44
CA HIS A 271 2.31 -17.43 14.33
C HIS A 271 1.02 -17.88 13.66
N TYR A 272 0.92 -17.69 12.35
CA TYR A 272 -0.27 -18.07 11.61
C TYR A 272 0.12 -18.65 10.26
N ASN A 273 -0.65 -19.64 9.83
CA ASN A 273 -0.65 -20.12 8.46
C ASN A 273 -2.08 -19.97 7.91
N THR A 274 -2.19 -19.87 6.59
CA THR A 274 -3.49 -19.83 5.90
C THR A 274 -3.82 -21.15 5.21
N LEU A 275 -2.96 -22.16 5.41
CA LEU A 275 -3.15 -23.52 4.93
C LEU A 275 -3.98 -24.29 5.97
N SER A 276 -5.24 -24.54 5.63
CA SER A 276 -6.16 -25.45 6.32
C SER A 276 -5.90 -26.91 5.96
#